data_AF-A0A9E4URD6-F1
#
_entry.id   AF-A0A9E4URD6-F1
#
_cell.length_a   1.000
_cell.length_b   1.000
_cell.length_c   1.000
_cell.angle_alpha   90.00
_cell.angle_beta   90.00
_cell.angle_gamma   90.00
#
_symmetry.space_group_name_H-M   'P 1'
#
loop_
_entity.id
_entity.type
_entity.pdbx_description
1 polymer ?
#
loop_
_entity_poly.entity_id
_entity_poly.type
_entity_poly.pdbx_seq_one_letter_code
_entity_poly.pdbx_strand_id
1 'polypeptide(L)'
;MTTIPRTKDDLKSALPDINSTLKLKGPDASIEIHRDAYGIPHVKAESTHDAFFGQGFVAAQDRLWQMDYDRYRVYGRWAEFVGESGLEQDKMMRRFQIGATVEKDYESINAEAKAMLDAYAAGVNAFLEITNTLPIEYQILDKRPEKWEPWDCLAVYKVRHIMMGVFEGKLWRARLVNILGPEKAASLLRGYQPGHLAIVPPGTDYDGPILDGLKELSEGLEAIAWLKDSPDSGSNNWAVAGSRTASGKPIVAGDSHRGLDTPNVYYQNHISCPDFDVIGLSFPGCPGFPHFGHNANVAWCQTHAGADYQDLYVERFREDDVTLYEFMGEWKQAEIRHEVIKVRDGQTVEMNVTVTGHGPIISGDPVSGYGIAFKYTATAEPNHLAEPILEMMYATSVDEIDEAMRKWVDPCNNFVFGDIQGDIGYLNRGKVPIRSIANAWLPVPGWTGEHEWQGVIPFEELARIRNPETGYIVSANNRIVSKDYPYYIALDFTPEYRARRVTERLKPMTNATIEDMALVHADRVSIPAQVYVKLLSEVTPLDEYSAKAKEKLIDWDCSMERDAVAPTIYSAFRMKLHQALGESFFGSLSDEAFGGTGRGAPGHVRQLTSLLVTMARENDTS
;
A
#
# COMPACT_ATOMS: atom_id res chain seq x y z
N MET A 1 -14.81 -27.34 -24.71
CA MET A 1 -15.22 -27.39 -23.29
C MET A 1 -14.27 -28.33 -22.55
N THR A 2 -13.18 -27.79 -22.03
CA THR A 2 -12.38 -28.46 -20.99
C THR A 2 -13.28 -28.78 -19.81
N THR A 3 -13.15 -29.98 -19.24
CA THR A 3 -13.94 -30.39 -18.09
C THR A 3 -13.48 -29.60 -16.86
N ILE A 4 -14.29 -28.63 -16.44
CA ILE A 4 -14.17 -27.99 -15.12
C ILE A 4 -14.02 -29.10 -14.06
N PRO A 5 -13.05 -29.01 -13.13
CA PRO A 5 -12.84 -29.97 -12.06
C PRO A 5 -14.16 -30.34 -11.37
N ARG A 6 -14.47 -31.63 -11.28
CA ARG A 6 -15.70 -32.14 -10.66
C ARG A 6 -15.45 -32.92 -9.37
N THR A 7 -14.20 -33.27 -9.10
CA THR A 7 -13.80 -34.11 -7.99
C THR A 7 -12.67 -33.47 -7.18
N LYS A 8 -12.52 -33.93 -5.94
CA LYS A 8 -11.37 -33.58 -5.09
C LYS A 8 -10.05 -34.09 -5.68
N ASP A 9 -10.08 -35.16 -6.47
CA ASP A 9 -8.88 -35.75 -7.05
C ASP A 9 -8.40 -34.98 -8.29
N ASP A 10 -9.31 -34.35 -9.05
CA ASP A 10 -8.95 -33.37 -10.09
C ASP A 10 -8.14 -32.22 -9.47
N LEU A 11 -8.59 -31.69 -8.32
CA LEU A 11 -7.89 -30.62 -7.60
C LEU A 11 -6.55 -31.07 -7.02
N LYS A 12 -6.45 -32.30 -6.48
CA LYS A 12 -5.17 -32.87 -6.03
C LYS A 12 -4.18 -33.08 -7.19
N SER A 13 -4.67 -33.47 -8.36
CA SER A 13 -3.81 -33.72 -9.54
C SER A 13 -3.20 -32.45 -10.13
N ALA A 14 -3.73 -31.28 -9.76
CA ALA A 14 -3.17 -29.97 -10.10
C ALA A 14 -2.11 -29.47 -9.09
N LEU A 15 -1.85 -30.21 -8.00
CA LEU A 15 -0.80 -29.87 -7.05
C LEU A 15 0.58 -30.22 -7.62
N PRO A 16 1.61 -29.41 -7.33
CA PRO A 16 2.99 -29.70 -7.71
C PRO A 16 3.55 -30.89 -6.93
N ASP A 17 4.58 -31.54 -7.48
CA ASP A 17 5.45 -32.40 -6.69
C ASP A 17 6.34 -31.53 -5.78
N ILE A 18 6.24 -31.76 -4.47
CA ILE A 18 7.00 -31.07 -3.41
C ILE A 18 7.96 -32.01 -2.64
N ASN A 19 8.09 -33.28 -3.06
CA ASN A 19 8.79 -34.32 -2.29
C ASN A 19 9.96 -34.97 -3.04
N SER A 20 9.95 -34.96 -4.38
CA SER A 20 11.02 -35.61 -5.16
C SER A 20 12.34 -34.85 -5.11
N THR A 21 13.45 -35.59 -5.04
CA THR A 21 14.78 -35.04 -5.34
C THR A 21 14.91 -34.82 -6.84
N LEU A 22 15.21 -33.58 -7.24
CA LEU A 22 15.30 -33.16 -8.64
C LEU A 22 16.76 -32.91 -9.04
N LYS A 23 17.07 -33.08 -10.33
CA LYS A 23 18.34 -32.65 -10.93
C LYS A 23 18.04 -31.59 -11.97
N LEU A 24 18.38 -30.34 -11.64
CA LEU A 24 18.07 -29.15 -12.43
C LEU A 24 19.35 -28.59 -13.07
N LYS A 25 19.17 -27.78 -14.10
CA LYS A 25 20.19 -26.82 -14.54
C LYS A 25 19.95 -25.50 -13.81
N GLY A 26 21.01 -24.74 -13.55
CA GLY A 26 20.92 -23.46 -12.84
C GLY A 26 21.75 -23.48 -11.56
N PRO A 27 21.41 -24.30 -10.54
CA PRO A 27 22.14 -24.31 -9.27
C PRO A 27 23.62 -24.68 -9.44
N ASP A 28 24.48 -23.97 -8.71
CA ASP A 28 25.91 -24.27 -8.63
C ASP A 28 26.17 -25.49 -7.71
N ALA A 29 25.35 -25.62 -6.66
CA ALA A 29 25.44 -26.65 -5.63
C ALA A 29 24.08 -27.33 -5.38
N SER A 30 24.00 -28.12 -4.28
CA SER A 30 22.75 -28.76 -3.87
C SER A 30 21.92 -27.81 -3.00
N ILE A 31 20.65 -27.60 -3.37
CA ILE A 31 19.69 -26.81 -2.59
C ILE A 31 18.81 -27.77 -1.79
N GLU A 32 18.74 -27.59 -0.48
CA GLU A 32 17.85 -28.30 0.43
C GLU A 32 16.57 -27.47 0.63
N ILE A 33 15.39 -28.06 0.39
CA ILE A 33 14.08 -27.42 0.61
C ILE A 33 13.31 -28.26 1.63
N HIS A 34 13.22 -27.75 2.86
CA HIS A 34 12.39 -28.33 3.91
C HIS A 34 11.05 -27.58 3.99
N ARG A 35 9.92 -28.29 4.09
CA ARG A 35 8.61 -27.67 4.34
C ARG A 35 8.11 -28.04 5.72
N ASP A 36 7.70 -27.04 6.50
CA ASP A 36 7.22 -27.23 7.87
C ASP A 36 5.76 -27.75 7.93
N ALA A 37 5.22 -27.84 9.15
CA ALA A 37 3.85 -28.31 9.37
C ALA A 37 2.75 -27.40 8.79
N TYR A 38 3.07 -26.16 8.43
CA TYR A 38 2.19 -25.20 7.75
C TYR A 38 2.46 -25.14 6.23
N GLY A 39 3.44 -25.89 5.73
CA GLY A 39 3.87 -25.92 4.34
C GLY A 39 4.86 -24.82 3.96
N ILE A 40 5.34 -24.02 4.93
CA ILE A 40 6.30 -22.93 4.71
C ILE A 40 7.63 -23.53 4.24
N PRO A 41 8.17 -23.13 3.07
CA PRO A 41 9.45 -23.63 2.60
C PRO A 41 10.62 -22.87 3.24
N HIS A 42 11.58 -23.66 3.69
CA HIS A 42 12.90 -23.29 4.16
C HIS A 42 13.91 -23.76 3.10
N VAL A 43 14.39 -22.80 2.30
CA VAL A 43 15.42 -23.00 1.29
C VAL A 43 16.77 -22.82 1.97
N LYS A 44 17.67 -23.78 1.76
CA LYS A 44 19.04 -23.73 2.26
C LYS A 44 20.00 -24.08 1.13
N ALA A 45 20.97 -23.20 0.92
CA ALA A 45 21.88 -23.21 -0.22
C ALA A 45 23.34 -22.99 0.22
N GLU A 46 24.28 -23.22 -0.69
CA GLU A 46 25.71 -22.97 -0.46
C GLU A 46 26.18 -21.59 -0.99
N SER A 47 25.31 -20.85 -1.69
CA SER A 47 25.60 -19.51 -2.24
C SER A 47 24.36 -18.60 -2.27
N THR A 48 24.58 -17.29 -2.37
CA THR A 48 23.53 -16.28 -2.62
C THR A 48 22.72 -16.59 -3.88
N HIS A 49 23.37 -16.98 -4.97
CA HIS A 49 22.71 -17.37 -6.22
C HIS A 49 21.71 -18.51 -5.99
N ASP A 50 22.18 -19.59 -5.37
CA ASP A 50 21.38 -20.79 -5.15
C ASP A 50 20.24 -20.56 -4.14
N ALA A 51 20.41 -19.64 -3.17
CA ALA A 51 19.33 -19.22 -2.28
C ALA A 51 18.19 -18.51 -3.02
N PHE A 52 18.50 -17.57 -3.91
CA PHE A 52 17.48 -16.87 -4.71
C PHE A 52 16.87 -17.76 -5.80
N PHE A 53 17.67 -18.64 -6.43
CA PHE A 53 17.16 -19.70 -7.31
C PHE A 53 16.14 -20.58 -6.57
N GLY A 54 16.49 -21.07 -5.38
CA GLY A 54 15.57 -21.86 -4.56
C GLY A 54 14.32 -21.09 -4.16
N GLN A 55 14.44 -19.79 -3.85
CA GLN A 55 13.28 -18.93 -3.55
C GLN A 55 12.33 -18.80 -4.75
N GLY A 56 12.85 -18.59 -5.95
CA GLY A 56 12.07 -18.53 -7.19
C GLY A 56 11.39 -19.86 -7.50
N PHE A 57 12.10 -20.97 -7.31
CA PHE A 57 11.55 -22.31 -7.51
C PHE A 57 10.37 -22.60 -6.59
N VAL A 58 10.48 -22.36 -5.27
CA VAL A 58 9.37 -22.62 -4.33
C VAL A 58 8.21 -21.64 -4.49
N ALA A 59 8.49 -20.38 -4.84
CA ALA A 59 7.45 -19.40 -5.14
C ALA A 59 6.62 -19.81 -6.37
N ALA A 60 7.26 -20.29 -7.43
CA ALA A 60 6.55 -20.84 -8.59
C ALA A 60 5.76 -22.11 -8.20
N GLN A 61 6.39 -23.03 -7.46
CA GLN A 61 5.74 -24.25 -6.97
C GLN A 61 4.43 -23.95 -6.23
N ASP A 62 4.42 -22.96 -5.33
CA ASP A 62 3.26 -22.67 -4.48
C ASP A 62 2.27 -21.65 -5.08
N ARG A 63 2.76 -20.69 -5.87
CA ARG A 63 2.03 -19.45 -6.19
C ARG A 63 2.09 -19.04 -7.68
N LEU A 64 2.54 -19.90 -8.60
CA LEU A 64 2.67 -19.58 -10.04
C LEU A 64 1.45 -18.87 -10.65
N TRP A 65 0.22 -19.31 -10.36
CA TRP A 65 -0.98 -18.63 -10.89
C TRP A 65 -1.16 -17.20 -10.35
N GLN A 66 -0.80 -16.94 -9.09
CA GLN A 66 -0.84 -15.60 -8.49
C GLN A 66 0.25 -14.70 -9.09
N MET A 67 1.44 -15.26 -9.34
CA MET A 67 2.54 -14.57 -10.02
C MET A 67 2.13 -14.14 -11.43
N ASP A 68 1.54 -15.05 -12.21
CA ASP A 68 1.03 -14.73 -13.54
C ASP A 68 -0.16 -13.76 -13.49
N TYR A 69 -1.07 -13.88 -12.53
CA TYR A 69 -2.13 -12.90 -12.34
C TYR A 69 -1.56 -11.48 -12.21
N ASP A 70 -0.56 -11.25 -11.35
CA ASP A 70 0.05 -9.93 -11.21
C ASP A 70 0.87 -9.51 -12.44
N ARG A 71 1.55 -10.45 -13.10
CA ARG A 71 2.31 -10.21 -14.33
C ARG A 71 1.43 -9.81 -15.51
N TYR A 72 0.34 -10.52 -15.76
CA TYR A 72 -0.60 -10.15 -16.83
C TYR A 72 -1.35 -8.85 -16.51
N ARG A 73 -1.52 -8.50 -15.23
CA ARG A 73 -2.08 -7.19 -14.84
C ARG A 73 -1.12 -6.04 -15.09
N VAL A 74 0.14 -6.11 -14.67
CA VAL A 74 1.10 -5.00 -14.83
C VAL A 74 1.37 -4.68 -16.30
N TYR A 75 1.37 -5.70 -17.15
CA TYR A 75 1.50 -5.52 -18.60
C TYR A 75 0.18 -5.22 -19.32
N GLY A 76 -0.96 -5.10 -18.64
CA GLY A 76 -2.26 -4.87 -19.28
C GLY A 76 -2.57 -5.93 -20.35
N ARG A 77 -2.64 -7.19 -19.92
CA ARG A 77 -2.88 -8.42 -20.70
C ARG A 77 -3.88 -9.38 -20.01
N TRP A 78 -4.54 -8.98 -18.93
CA TRP A 78 -5.46 -9.83 -18.16
C TRP A 78 -6.71 -10.23 -18.98
N ALA A 79 -7.17 -9.39 -19.90
CA ALA A 79 -8.23 -9.69 -20.86
C ALA A 79 -7.90 -10.87 -21.78
N GLU A 80 -6.62 -11.25 -21.94
CA GLU A 80 -6.22 -12.48 -22.65
C GLU A 80 -6.69 -13.75 -21.93
N PHE A 81 -7.03 -13.67 -20.64
CA PHE A 81 -7.48 -14.78 -19.79
C PHE A 81 -8.98 -14.73 -19.49
N VAL A 82 -9.50 -13.55 -19.14
CA VAL A 82 -10.90 -13.35 -18.67
C VAL A 82 -11.83 -12.62 -19.66
N GLY A 83 -11.33 -12.30 -20.86
CA GLY A 83 -12.11 -11.62 -21.89
C GLY A 83 -12.47 -10.18 -21.51
N GLU A 84 -13.62 -9.72 -21.99
CA GLU A 84 -14.10 -8.33 -21.85
C GLU A 84 -14.07 -7.81 -20.39
N SER A 85 -14.32 -8.69 -19.41
CA SER A 85 -14.28 -8.35 -17.98
C SER A 85 -12.93 -7.81 -17.48
N GLY A 86 -11.82 -8.10 -18.17
CA GLY A 86 -10.48 -7.59 -17.85
C GLY A 86 -10.09 -6.32 -18.61
N LEU A 87 -10.85 -5.92 -19.63
CA LEU A 87 -10.43 -4.93 -20.64
C LEU A 87 -10.18 -3.53 -20.05
N GLU A 88 -11.07 -3.02 -19.21
CA GLU A 88 -10.89 -1.68 -18.62
C GLU A 88 -9.71 -1.62 -17.65
N GLN A 89 -9.43 -2.72 -16.95
CA GLN A 89 -8.25 -2.84 -16.11
C GLN A 89 -6.96 -2.86 -16.95
N ASP A 90 -6.97 -3.58 -18.08
CA ASP A 90 -5.83 -3.59 -19.00
C ASP A 90 -5.57 -2.22 -19.60
N LYS A 91 -6.60 -1.53 -20.10
CA LYS A 91 -6.50 -0.13 -20.59
C LYS A 91 -5.90 0.80 -19.53
N MET A 92 -6.33 0.67 -18.28
CA MET A 92 -5.79 1.45 -17.16
C MET A 92 -4.31 1.13 -16.90
N MET A 93 -3.90 -0.13 -16.91
CA MET A 93 -2.50 -0.53 -16.70
C MET A 93 -1.59 -0.13 -17.86
N ARG A 94 -2.09 -0.21 -19.11
CA ARG A 94 -1.44 0.38 -20.28
C ARG A 94 -1.25 1.89 -20.11
N ARG A 95 -2.26 2.63 -19.63
CA ARG A 95 -2.09 4.07 -19.35
C ARG A 95 -1.07 4.34 -18.25
N PHE A 96 -1.01 3.56 -17.17
CA PHE A 96 0.02 3.78 -16.15
C PHE A 96 1.46 3.51 -16.63
N GLN A 97 1.65 2.81 -17.76
CA GLN A 97 2.96 2.54 -18.39
C GLN A 97 3.98 1.84 -17.46
N ILE A 98 3.54 1.22 -16.36
CA ILE A 98 4.43 0.53 -15.40
C ILE A 98 5.27 -0.53 -16.12
N GLY A 99 4.63 -1.41 -16.89
CA GLY A 99 5.30 -2.47 -17.64
C GLY A 99 6.32 -1.97 -18.66
N ALA A 100 6.23 -0.71 -19.11
CA ALA A 100 7.20 -0.09 -20.02
C ALA A 100 8.42 0.52 -19.29
N THR A 101 8.49 0.44 -17.96
CA THR A 101 9.62 0.93 -17.14
C THR A 101 10.53 -0.17 -16.61
N VAL A 102 10.02 -1.39 -16.40
CA VAL A 102 10.70 -2.43 -15.61
C VAL A 102 12.00 -2.96 -16.23
N GLU A 103 12.10 -3.00 -17.56
CA GLU A 103 13.35 -3.32 -18.24
C GLU A 103 14.42 -2.24 -18.01
N LYS A 104 14.03 -0.96 -17.94
CA LYS A 104 14.95 0.16 -17.68
C LYS A 104 15.42 0.18 -16.23
N ASP A 105 14.54 -0.16 -15.30
CA ASP A 105 14.88 -0.33 -13.88
C ASP A 105 15.86 -1.50 -13.70
N TYR A 106 15.56 -2.65 -14.34
CA TYR A 106 16.47 -3.80 -14.35
C TYR A 106 17.82 -3.39 -14.92
N GLU A 107 17.87 -2.64 -16.03
CA GLU A 107 19.16 -2.24 -16.60
C GLU A 107 19.93 -1.22 -15.75
N SER A 108 19.27 -0.39 -14.94
CA SER A 108 19.92 0.63 -14.11
C SER A 108 20.49 0.14 -12.79
N ILE A 109 19.98 -0.97 -12.23
CA ILE A 109 20.46 -1.52 -10.95
C ILE A 109 21.87 -2.13 -11.05
N ASN A 110 22.53 -2.21 -9.89
CA ASN A 110 23.86 -2.82 -9.74
C ASN A 110 23.90 -4.32 -10.11
N ALA A 111 25.12 -4.86 -10.28
CA ALA A 111 25.33 -6.21 -10.79
C ALA A 111 24.86 -7.30 -9.80
N GLU A 112 24.98 -7.04 -8.52
CA GLU A 112 24.58 -7.92 -7.42
C GLU A 112 23.05 -8.07 -7.37
N ALA A 113 22.33 -6.95 -7.55
CA ALA A 113 20.88 -6.93 -7.64
C ALA A 113 20.38 -7.54 -8.95
N LYS A 114 21.05 -7.33 -10.09
CA LYS A 114 20.76 -8.08 -11.33
C LYS A 114 20.88 -9.58 -11.10
N ALA A 115 21.99 -10.04 -10.52
CA ALA A 115 22.22 -11.46 -10.23
C ALA A 115 21.15 -12.06 -9.29
N MET A 116 20.65 -11.31 -8.30
CA MET A 116 19.50 -11.72 -7.47
C MET A 116 18.23 -11.95 -8.30
N LEU A 117 17.88 -11.02 -9.19
CA LEU A 117 16.69 -11.12 -10.05
C LEU A 117 16.83 -12.26 -11.09
N ASP A 118 18.03 -12.40 -11.66
CA ASP A 118 18.36 -13.44 -12.64
C ASP A 118 18.27 -14.84 -12.03
N ALA A 119 18.85 -15.03 -10.84
CA ALA A 119 18.80 -16.30 -10.11
C ALA A 119 17.35 -16.68 -9.75
N TYR A 120 16.57 -15.73 -9.24
CA TYR A 120 15.16 -15.95 -8.94
C TYR A 120 14.36 -16.36 -10.18
N ALA A 121 14.52 -15.63 -11.29
CA ALA A 121 13.87 -15.96 -12.56
C ALA A 121 14.30 -17.32 -13.11
N ALA A 122 15.59 -17.68 -12.99
CA ALA A 122 16.08 -19.01 -13.35
C ALA A 122 15.42 -20.12 -12.51
N GLY A 123 15.21 -19.89 -11.20
CA GLY A 123 14.49 -20.80 -10.32
C GLY A 123 13.03 -21.02 -10.72
N VAL A 124 12.31 -19.93 -11.03
CA VAL A 124 10.94 -19.98 -11.56
C VAL A 124 10.89 -20.78 -12.86
N ASN A 125 11.79 -20.48 -13.81
CA ASN A 125 11.84 -21.15 -15.10
C ASN A 125 12.23 -22.64 -14.99
N ALA A 126 13.11 -23.02 -14.07
CA ALA A 126 13.45 -24.41 -13.83
C ALA A 126 12.25 -25.23 -13.30
N PHE A 127 11.36 -24.63 -12.51
CA PHE A 127 10.08 -25.26 -12.17
C PHE A 127 9.16 -25.40 -13.41
N LEU A 128 9.07 -24.36 -14.25
CA LEU A 128 8.27 -24.39 -15.48
C LEU A 128 8.76 -25.44 -16.49
N GLU A 129 10.06 -25.67 -16.61
CA GLU A 129 10.64 -26.66 -17.53
C GLU A 129 10.31 -28.12 -17.15
N ILE A 130 10.22 -28.42 -15.85
CA ILE A 130 10.04 -29.80 -15.35
C ILE A 130 8.60 -30.15 -15.02
N THR A 131 7.76 -29.16 -14.72
CA THR A 131 6.42 -29.44 -14.18
C THR A 131 5.47 -29.98 -15.25
N ASN A 132 4.86 -31.12 -14.93
CA ASN A 132 3.79 -31.71 -15.73
C ASN A 132 2.39 -31.38 -15.14
N THR A 133 2.35 -30.74 -13.98
CA THR A 133 1.14 -30.39 -13.22
C THR A 133 1.11 -28.89 -13.00
N LEU A 134 0.27 -28.20 -13.76
CA LEU A 134 0.03 -26.77 -13.62
C LEU A 134 -1.19 -26.49 -12.73
N PRO A 135 -1.22 -25.34 -12.03
CA PRO A 135 -2.41 -24.83 -11.36
C PRO A 135 -3.67 -24.95 -12.23
N ILE A 136 -4.78 -25.26 -11.58
CA ILE A 136 -6.00 -25.73 -12.24
C ILE A 136 -6.63 -24.66 -13.15
N GLU A 137 -6.35 -23.39 -12.87
CA GLU A 137 -6.76 -22.22 -13.63
C GLU A 137 -6.21 -22.25 -15.06
N TYR A 138 -4.96 -22.69 -15.27
CA TYR A 138 -4.40 -22.89 -16.61
C TYR A 138 -5.17 -23.97 -17.41
N GLN A 139 -5.67 -25.00 -16.73
CA GLN A 139 -6.45 -26.08 -17.36
C GLN A 139 -7.87 -25.62 -17.70
N ILE A 140 -8.51 -24.86 -16.80
CA ILE A 140 -9.84 -24.28 -17.00
C ILE A 140 -9.82 -23.28 -18.15
N LEU A 141 -8.80 -22.43 -18.21
CA LEU A 141 -8.71 -21.33 -19.17
C LEU A 141 -8.12 -21.75 -20.52
N ASP A 142 -7.57 -22.97 -20.63
CA ASP A 142 -6.78 -23.51 -21.75
C ASP A 142 -5.58 -22.64 -22.10
N LYS A 143 -4.72 -22.44 -21.09
CA LYS A 143 -3.54 -21.56 -21.11
C LYS A 143 -2.30 -22.29 -20.63
N ARG A 144 -1.14 -21.67 -20.82
CA ARG A 144 0.15 -22.08 -20.25
C ARG A 144 0.88 -20.82 -19.76
N PRO A 145 1.70 -20.92 -18.70
CA PRO A 145 2.55 -19.82 -18.26
C PRO A 145 3.59 -19.48 -19.34
N GLU A 146 3.96 -18.20 -19.42
CA GLU A 146 5.11 -17.73 -20.20
C GLU A 146 6.40 -17.83 -19.36
N LYS A 147 7.58 -17.88 -20.01
CA LYS A 147 8.89 -17.79 -19.33
C LYS A 147 8.91 -16.55 -18.43
N TRP A 148 9.43 -16.67 -17.21
CA TRP A 148 9.61 -15.55 -16.28
C TRP A 148 10.91 -14.81 -16.62
N GLU A 149 10.84 -13.50 -16.83
CA GLU A 149 12.03 -12.67 -17.06
C GLU A 149 12.46 -11.95 -15.77
N PRO A 150 13.74 -11.60 -15.59
CA PRO A 150 14.23 -10.99 -14.34
C PRO A 150 13.50 -9.71 -13.93
N TRP A 151 13.09 -8.89 -14.91
CA TRP A 151 12.32 -7.67 -14.67
C TRP A 151 10.84 -7.91 -14.33
N ASP A 152 10.28 -9.10 -14.55
CA ASP A 152 8.93 -9.46 -14.08
C ASP A 152 8.85 -9.35 -12.54
N CYS A 153 9.97 -9.57 -11.85
CA CYS A 153 10.09 -9.40 -10.39
C CYS A 153 9.84 -7.96 -9.93
N LEU A 154 10.29 -6.98 -10.71
CA LEU A 154 10.02 -5.55 -10.47
C LEU A 154 8.57 -5.21 -10.85
N ALA A 155 8.07 -5.84 -11.92
CA ALA A 155 6.72 -5.61 -12.45
C ALA A 155 5.62 -6.04 -11.46
N VAL A 156 5.71 -7.26 -10.91
CA VAL A 156 4.74 -7.72 -9.90
C VAL A 156 4.84 -6.94 -8.59
N TYR A 157 6.03 -6.45 -8.24
CA TYR A 157 6.17 -5.53 -7.10
C TYR A 157 5.42 -4.22 -7.38
N LYS A 158 5.72 -3.50 -8.47
CA LYS A 158 5.10 -2.20 -8.76
C LYS A 158 3.58 -2.25 -8.86
N VAL A 159 2.97 -3.27 -9.48
CA VAL A 159 1.49 -3.36 -9.62
C VAL A 159 0.78 -3.61 -8.30
N ARG A 160 1.46 -4.17 -7.29
CA ARG A 160 0.95 -4.29 -5.92
C ARG A 160 1.13 -3.00 -5.09
N HIS A 161 1.87 -2.01 -5.59
CA HIS A 161 2.24 -0.79 -4.83
C HIS A 161 1.77 0.54 -5.47
N ILE A 162 1.49 0.60 -6.77
CA ILE A 162 0.98 1.83 -7.41
C ILE A 162 -0.31 2.38 -6.74
N MET A 163 -1.21 1.49 -6.29
CA MET A 163 -2.44 1.83 -5.55
C MET A 163 -2.20 2.07 -4.04
N MET A 164 -0.95 2.31 -3.63
CA MET A 164 -0.59 2.72 -2.26
C MET A 164 -0.12 4.19 -2.19
N GLY A 165 -0.22 4.95 -3.29
CA GLY A 165 -0.07 6.40 -3.21
C GLY A 165 -1.37 7.08 -2.79
N VAL A 166 -1.59 8.32 -3.26
CA VAL A 166 -2.73 9.17 -2.84
C VAL A 166 -3.38 9.96 -3.98
N PHE A 167 -3.01 9.70 -5.24
CA PHE A 167 -3.55 10.42 -6.40
C PHE A 167 -5.09 10.35 -6.47
N GLU A 168 -5.64 9.26 -5.95
CA GLU A 168 -7.05 8.90 -5.97
C GLU A 168 -7.86 9.80 -5.01
N GLY A 169 -7.24 10.22 -3.91
CA GLY A 169 -7.79 11.22 -3.02
C GLY A 169 -7.89 12.61 -3.68
N LYS A 170 -6.97 12.94 -4.58
CA LYS A 170 -6.99 14.21 -5.35
C LYS A 170 -8.13 14.21 -6.38
N LEU A 171 -8.34 13.08 -7.07
CA LEU A 171 -9.50 12.88 -7.96
C LEU A 171 -10.83 12.96 -7.19
N TRP A 172 -10.91 12.36 -6.00
CA TRP A 172 -12.10 12.44 -5.14
C TRP A 172 -12.38 13.87 -4.67
N ARG A 173 -11.37 14.58 -4.17
CA ARG A 173 -11.51 16.00 -3.78
C ARG A 173 -11.95 16.87 -4.94
N ALA A 174 -11.43 16.63 -6.14
CA ALA A 174 -11.85 17.36 -7.34
C ALA A 174 -13.35 17.19 -7.62
N ARG A 175 -13.85 15.96 -7.55
CA ARG A 175 -15.29 15.67 -7.71
C ARG A 175 -16.13 16.28 -6.58
N LEU A 176 -15.63 16.25 -5.34
CA LEU A 176 -16.30 16.84 -4.17
C LEU A 176 -16.48 18.36 -4.33
N VAL A 177 -15.43 19.07 -4.74
CA VAL A 177 -15.45 20.51 -5.01
C VAL A 177 -16.42 20.85 -6.14
N ASN A 178 -16.42 20.08 -7.23
CA ASN A 178 -17.32 20.29 -8.37
C ASN A 178 -18.81 20.12 -8.02
N ILE A 179 -19.13 19.29 -7.02
CA ILE A 179 -20.52 18.98 -6.62
C ILE A 179 -21.00 19.82 -5.44
N LEU A 180 -20.13 20.15 -4.49
CA LEU A 180 -20.49 20.86 -3.25
C LEU A 180 -20.07 22.35 -3.22
N GLY A 181 -19.18 22.78 -4.11
CA GLY A 181 -18.46 24.06 -4.03
C GLY A 181 -17.25 23.99 -3.09
N PRO A 182 -16.24 24.86 -3.29
CA PRO A 182 -14.99 24.81 -2.53
C PRO A 182 -15.18 25.10 -1.03
N GLU A 183 -16.12 25.97 -0.64
CA GLU A 183 -16.42 26.27 0.77
C GLU A 183 -16.94 25.05 1.54
N LYS A 184 -17.90 24.32 0.96
CA LYS A 184 -18.47 23.13 1.58
C LYS A 184 -17.53 21.92 1.48
N ALA A 185 -16.67 21.85 0.47
CA ALA A 185 -15.60 20.86 0.43
C ALA A 185 -14.54 21.14 1.52
N ALA A 186 -14.05 22.37 1.65
CA ALA A 186 -13.06 22.76 2.65
C ALA A 186 -13.54 22.51 4.10
N SER A 187 -14.83 22.73 4.38
CA SER A 187 -15.38 22.48 5.73
C SER A 187 -15.38 21.01 6.14
N LEU A 188 -15.43 20.08 5.17
CA LEU A 188 -15.38 18.63 5.39
C LEU A 188 -13.94 18.06 5.37
N LEU A 189 -12.98 18.79 4.78
CA LEU A 189 -11.60 18.35 4.54
C LEU A 189 -10.61 18.88 5.60
N ARG A 190 -10.94 18.64 6.88
CA ARG A 190 -10.19 19.20 8.04
C ARG A 190 -8.89 18.48 8.40
N GLY A 191 -8.60 17.34 7.79
CA GLY A 191 -7.37 16.56 8.01
C GLY A 191 -7.19 16.06 9.43
N TYR A 192 -5.93 15.94 9.85
CA TYR A 192 -5.56 15.40 11.15
C TYR A 192 -5.82 16.38 12.31
N GLN A 193 -6.50 15.92 13.36
CA GLN A 193 -6.97 16.77 14.45
C GLN A 193 -5.86 17.07 15.48
N PRO A 194 -5.83 18.28 16.08
CA PRO A 194 -5.00 18.58 17.24
C PRO A 194 -5.30 17.66 18.43
N GLY A 195 -4.30 17.40 19.26
CA GLY A 195 -4.40 16.45 20.38
C GLY A 195 -4.27 14.97 19.97
N HIS A 196 -4.04 14.66 18.69
CA HIS A 196 -3.82 13.28 18.22
C HIS A 196 -2.33 12.91 18.14
N LEU A 197 -1.98 11.65 18.42
CA LEU A 197 -0.59 11.18 18.48
C LEU A 197 0.18 11.24 17.15
N ALA A 198 1.38 11.83 17.18
CA ALA A 198 2.39 11.70 16.14
C ALA A 198 3.27 10.43 16.30
N ILE A 199 3.92 10.00 15.22
CA ILE A 199 4.93 8.91 15.23
C ILE A 199 6.28 9.45 15.70
N VAL A 200 6.69 10.62 15.22
CA VAL A 200 7.96 11.29 15.58
C VAL A 200 7.69 12.69 16.14
N PRO A 201 8.01 12.96 17.43
CA PRO A 201 8.46 12.00 18.45
C PRO A 201 7.36 11.01 18.90
N PRO A 202 7.70 9.78 19.32
CA PRO A 202 6.70 8.81 19.80
C PRO A 202 5.96 9.29 21.04
N GLY A 203 4.63 9.25 21.01
CA GLY A 203 3.79 9.53 22.18
C GLY A 203 3.56 11.02 22.46
N THR A 204 3.96 11.93 21.55
CA THR A 204 3.57 13.35 21.61
C THR A 204 2.26 13.60 20.87
N ASP A 205 1.38 14.40 21.45
CA ASP A 205 0.19 14.90 20.75
C ASP A 205 0.58 15.98 19.71
N TYR A 206 -0.06 15.95 18.54
CA TYR A 206 0.08 16.94 17.47
C TYR A 206 -0.66 18.24 17.85
N ASP A 207 0.02 19.38 17.73
CA ASP A 207 -0.50 20.71 18.10
C ASP A 207 -0.52 21.72 16.94
N GLY A 208 -0.31 21.24 15.70
CA GLY A 208 -0.37 22.07 14.50
C GLY A 208 -1.80 22.40 14.06
N PRO A 209 -1.96 23.25 13.02
CA PRO A 209 -3.27 23.70 12.58
C PRO A 209 -4.13 22.55 12.02
N ILE A 210 -5.44 22.74 12.15
CA ILE A 210 -6.46 22.04 11.35
C ILE A 210 -6.30 22.46 9.89
N LEU A 211 -6.51 21.56 8.93
CA LEU A 211 -6.41 21.92 7.52
C LEU A 211 -7.54 22.87 7.10
N ASP A 212 -7.15 23.92 6.38
CA ASP A 212 -8.04 24.77 5.60
C ASP A 212 -7.49 24.84 4.17
N GLY A 213 -8.14 24.12 3.25
CA GLY A 213 -7.80 24.10 1.83
C GLY A 213 -8.66 25.04 0.99
N LEU A 214 -9.44 25.96 1.58
CA LEU A 214 -10.38 26.79 0.82
C LEU A 214 -9.70 27.54 -0.33
N LYS A 215 -8.46 27.99 -0.12
CA LYS A 215 -7.67 28.66 -1.16
C LYS A 215 -7.35 27.70 -2.30
N GLU A 216 -6.69 26.57 -2.00
CA GLU A 216 -6.23 25.59 -3.00
C GLU A 216 -7.41 24.93 -3.75
N LEU A 217 -8.53 24.71 -3.07
CA LEU A 217 -9.75 24.16 -3.69
C LEU A 217 -10.47 25.19 -4.57
N SER A 218 -10.45 26.48 -4.20
CA SER A 218 -11.00 27.57 -5.03
C SER A 218 -10.14 27.83 -6.27
N GLU A 219 -8.82 27.92 -6.10
CA GLU A 219 -7.86 28.17 -7.18
C GLU A 219 -7.79 26.98 -8.17
N GLY A 220 -7.96 25.74 -7.69
CA GLY A 220 -7.95 24.55 -8.54
C GLY A 220 -9.24 24.28 -9.33
N LEU A 221 -10.39 24.85 -8.95
CA LEU A 221 -11.72 24.50 -9.48
C LEU A 221 -11.83 24.59 -11.01
N GLU A 222 -11.25 25.61 -11.63
CA GLU A 222 -11.32 25.80 -13.09
C GLU A 222 -10.66 24.66 -13.89
N ALA A 223 -9.61 24.05 -13.35
CA ALA A 223 -8.84 23.01 -14.04
C ALA A 223 -9.52 21.62 -14.05
N ILE A 224 -10.49 21.39 -13.16
CA ILE A 224 -10.96 20.04 -12.78
C ILE A 224 -12.45 19.77 -13.04
N ALA A 225 -13.20 20.73 -13.60
CA ALA A 225 -14.66 20.70 -13.71
C ALA A 225 -15.26 19.50 -14.49
N TRP A 226 -14.43 18.67 -15.13
CA TRP A 226 -14.81 17.59 -16.05
C TRP A 226 -14.65 16.15 -15.50
N LEU A 227 -14.15 15.95 -14.27
CA LEU A 227 -13.71 14.65 -13.73
C LEU A 227 -14.74 13.90 -12.82
N LYS A 228 -14.76 12.54 -12.80
CA LYS A 228 -15.75 11.73 -12.03
C LYS A 228 -15.36 10.45 -11.21
N ASP A 229 -14.17 9.82 -11.21
CA ASP A 229 -13.94 8.47 -10.56
C ASP A 229 -12.73 8.36 -9.56
N SER A 230 -12.64 7.34 -8.63
CA SER A 230 -11.58 7.23 -7.54
C SER A 230 -11.28 5.82 -6.83
N PRO A 231 -9.99 5.45 -6.47
CA PRO A 231 -9.44 4.31 -5.57
C PRO A 231 -8.75 4.46 -4.07
N ASP A 232 -8.45 3.40 -3.20
CA ASP A 232 -8.12 3.39 -1.67
C ASP A 232 -7.31 2.19 -0.97
N SER A 233 -6.71 2.31 0.28
CA SER A 233 -6.19 1.19 1.22
C SER A 233 -5.73 1.53 2.73
N GLY A 234 -5.05 0.64 3.57
CA GLY A 234 -4.57 0.82 5.02
C GLY A 234 -3.59 -0.23 5.76
N SER A 235 -3.05 -0.08 7.04
CA SER A 235 -2.15 -1.06 7.84
C SER A 235 -1.65 -0.76 9.35
N ASN A 236 -0.95 -1.67 10.11
CA ASN A 236 -0.35 -1.48 11.50
C ASN A 236 1.15 -1.94 11.75
N ASN A 237 1.96 -1.29 12.63
CA ASN A 237 3.25 -1.80 13.19
C ASN A 237 3.82 -1.05 14.46
N TRP A 238 4.79 -1.64 15.19
CA TRP A 238 5.55 -1.00 16.29
C TRP A 238 6.87 -1.73 16.66
N ALA A 239 7.70 -1.10 17.51
CA ALA A 239 8.87 -1.72 18.15
C ALA A 239 9.03 -1.29 19.62
N VAL A 240 9.62 -2.19 20.43
CA VAL A 240 9.94 -2.00 21.85
C VAL A 240 11.43 -2.27 22.05
N ALA A 241 12.15 -1.32 22.67
CA ALA A 241 13.59 -1.40 22.90
C ALA A 241 13.96 -2.49 23.92
N GLY A 242 15.17 -3.06 23.82
CA GLY A 242 15.61 -4.15 24.69
C GLY A 242 15.57 -3.82 26.19
N SER A 243 15.76 -2.55 26.56
CA SER A 243 15.64 -2.04 27.93
C SER A 243 14.23 -2.16 28.55
N ARG A 244 13.22 -2.51 27.76
CA ARG A 244 11.82 -2.70 28.19
C ARG A 244 11.32 -4.15 28.03
N THR A 245 12.17 -5.09 27.62
CA THR A 245 11.79 -6.48 27.32
C THR A 245 12.40 -7.46 28.31
N ALA A 246 11.74 -8.59 28.52
CA ALA A 246 12.21 -9.65 29.42
C ALA A 246 13.50 -10.33 28.93
N SER A 247 13.79 -10.26 27.63
CA SER A 247 14.98 -10.85 26.99
C SER A 247 16.19 -9.91 26.98
N GLY A 248 16.00 -8.62 27.28
CA GLY A 248 17.00 -7.58 27.04
C GLY A 248 17.20 -7.23 25.56
N LYS A 249 16.46 -7.86 24.63
CA LYS A 249 16.53 -7.64 23.18
C LYS A 249 15.25 -6.98 22.65
N PRO A 250 15.32 -6.13 21.61
CA PRO A 250 14.13 -5.50 21.04
C PRO A 250 13.09 -6.50 20.54
N ILE A 251 11.83 -6.08 20.55
CA ILE A 251 10.74 -6.79 19.88
C ILE A 251 10.15 -5.87 18.81
N VAL A 252 10.14 -6.35 17.57
CA VAL A 252 9.53 -5.69 16.41
C VAL A 252 8.23 -6.43 16.07
N ALA A 253 7.14 -5.69 15.90
CA ALA A 253 5.80 -6.22 15.65
C ALA A 253 5.19 -5.56 14.41
N GLY A 254 4.79 -6.36 13.42
CA GLY A 254 4.19 -5.88 12.17
C GLY A 254 2.87 -6.59 11.89
N ASP A 255 1.85 -5.85 11.46
CA ASP A 255 0.49 -6.33 11.28
C ASP A 255 -0.19 -5.60 10.10
N SER A 256 0.08 -6.10 8.88
CA SER A 256 -0.30 -5.46 7.62
C SER A 256 -1.77 -5.68 7.24
N HIS A 257 -2.65 -4.72 7.53
CA HIS A 257 -4.09 -4.79 7.21
C HIS A 257 -4.44 -4.50 5.74
N ARG A 258 -4.01 -5.38 4.83
CA ARG A 258 -4.45 -5.36 3.42
C ARG A 258 -5.81 -6.08 3.28
N GLY A 259 -6.44 -5.96 2.12
CA GLY A 259 -7.67 -6.69 1.80
C GLY A 259 -7.49 -8.21 1.97
N LEU A 260 -8.55 -8.91 2.36
CA LEU A 260 -8.55 -10.37 2.54
C LEU A 260 -8.56 -11.10 1.19
N ASP A 261 -7.42 -11.06 0.52
CA ASP A 261 -7.15 -11.80 -0.72
C ASP A 261 -6.96 -13.30 -0.42
N THR A 262 -7.43 -14.18 -1.32
CA THR A 262 -7.13 -15.61 -1.30
C THR A 262 -6.66 -16.05 -2.70
N PRO A 263 -5.40 -16.50 -2.86
CA PRO A 263 -4.32 -16.52 -1.86
C PRO A 263 -3.90 -15.11 -1.41
N ASN A 264 -3.38 -14.99 -0.19
CA ASN A 264 -2.90 -13.71 0.36
C ASN A 264 -1.74 -13.14 -0.48
N VAL A 265 -1.63 -11.82 -0.55
CA VAL A 265 -0.54 -11.12 -1.26
C VAL A 265 0.85 -11.46 -0.72
N TYR A 266 0.98 -11.77 0.57
CA TYR A 266 2.22 -12.22 1.18
C TYR A 266 2.39 -13.74 1.08
N TYR A 267 3.65 -14.13 0.95
CA TYR A 267 4.09 -15.51 0.94
C TYR A 267 5.25 -15.67 1.93
N GLN A 268 4.98 -16.39 3.02
CA GLN A 268 5.97 -16.68 4.04
C GLN A 268 6.93 -17.77 3.52
N ASN A 269 8.22 -17.47 3.55
CA ASN A 269 9.29 -18.42 3.27
C ASN A 269 10.55 -18.01 4.04
N HIS A 270 11.52 -18.93 4.07
CA HIS A 270 12.83 -18.76 4.66
C HIS A 270 13.89 -19.12 3.61
N ILE A 271 14.90 -18.27 3.44
CA ILE A 271 16.06 -18.56 2.59
C ILE A 271 17.36 -18.34 3.37
N SER A 272 18.31 -19.27 3.18
CA SER A 272 19.61 -19.26 3.88
C SER A 272 20.77 -19.71 2.98
N CYS A 273 21.91 -19.07 3.16
CA CYS A 273 23.22 -19.39 2.57
C CYS A 273 24.33 -19.01 3.59
N PRO A 274 25.63 -19.15 3.27
CA PRO A 274 26.70 -18.72 4.18
C PRO A 274 26.69 -17.22 4.54
N ASP A 275 26.12 -16.38 3.67
CA ASP A 275 26.14 -14.92 3.80
C ASP A 275 24.88 -14.33 4.49
N PHE A 276 23.75 -15.04 4.48
CA PHE A 276 22.53 -14.64 5.20
C PHE A 276 21.63 -15.84 5.58
N ASP A 277 20.81 -15.66 6.61
CA ASP A 277 19.73 -16.56 7.03
C ASP A 277 18.53 -15.67 7.36
N VAL A 278 17.49 -15.67 6.51
CA VAL A 278 16.39 -14.70 6.56
C VAL A 278 15.04 -15.38 6.37
N ILE A 279 14.14 -15.16 7.33
CA ILE A 279 12.73 -15.58 7.27
C ILE A 279 11.83 -14.35 7.30
N GLY A 280 10.78 -14.35 6.48
CA GLY A 280 9.88 -13.20 6.37
C GLY A 280 8.71 -13.40 5.44
N LEU A 281 8.10 -12.28 5.03
CA LEU A 281 6.99 -12.21 4.09
C LEU A 281 7.45 -11.61 2.76
N SER A 282 7.63 -12.49 1.78
CA SER A 282 7.93 -12.12 0.39
C SER A 282 6.63 -11.78 -0.39
N PHE A 283 6.79 -11.20 -1.57
CA PHE A 283 5.73 -11.14 -2.59
C PHE A 283 5.97 -12.25 -3.61
N PRO A 284 4.99 -13.11 -3.96
CA PRO A 284 5.15 -14.08 -5.03
C PRO A 284 5.61 -13.42 -6.33
N GLY A 285 6.72 -13.91 -6.88
CA GLY A 285 7.36 -13.36 -8.06
C GLY A 285 8.45 -12.31 -7.79
N CYS A 286 8.66 -11.86 -6.55
CA CYS A 286 9.70 -10.90 -6.17
C CYS A 286 10.64 -11.50 -5.10
N PRO A 287 11.98 -11.46 -5.28
CA PRO A 287 12.92 -12.01 -4.32
C PRO A 287 13.03 -11.19 -3.02
N GLY A 288 13.60 -11.81 -1.99
CA GLY A 288 13.87 -11.19 -0.69
C GLY A 288 12.60 -10.89 0.12
N PHE A 289 12.70 -9.96 1.06
CA PHE A 289 11.68 -9.68 2.07
C PHE A 289 11.42 -8.17 2.24
N PRO A 290 10.78 -7.51 1.26
CA PRO A 290 10.79 -6.04 1.15
C PRO A 290 10.13 -5.31 2.33
N HIS A 291 9.19 -5.98 3.02
CA HIS A 291 8.31 -5.35 4.02
C HIS A 291 8.44 -5.92 5.44
N PHE A 292 8.57 -7.24 5.58
CA PHE A 292 8.62 -7.93 6.87
C PHE A 292 9.62 -9.07 6.80
N GLY A 293 10.56 -9.10 7.73
CA GLY A 293 11.54 -10.15 7.83
C GLY A 293 12.43 -9.95 9.05
N HIS A 294 13.21 -10.97 9.35
CA HIS A 294 14.35 -10.85 10.25
C HIS A 294 15.43 -11.84 9.84
N ASN A 295 16.67 -11.50 10.18
CA ASN A 295 17.80 -12.41 10.15
C ASN A 295 18.28 -12.69 11.59
N ALA A 296 19.50 -13.19 11.76
CA ALA A 296 20.08 -13.45 13.09
C ALA A 296 20.38 -12.18 13.92
N ASN A 297 20.48 -11.01 13.26
CA ASN A 297 20.97 -9.76 13.83
C ASN A 297 19.92 -8.64 13.88
N VAL A 298 19.08 -8.52 12.84
CA VAL A 298 18.09 -7.42 12.70
C VAL A 298 16.71 -7.94 12.33
N ALA A 299 15.68 -7.21 12.74
CA ALA A 299 14.28 -7.46 12.40
C ALA A 299 13.61 -6.18 11.91
N TRP A 300 12.70 -6.30 10.94
CA TRP A 300 12.00 -5.15 10.33
C TRP A 300 10.54 -5.43 9.99
N CYS A 301 9.76 -4.35 10.02
CA CYS A 301 8.36 -4.32 9.60
C CYS A 301 8.01 -2.94 9.03
N GLN A 302 6.91 -2.83 8.29
CA GLN A 302 6.47 -1.54 7.74
C GLN A 302 4.97 -1.29 7.86
N THR A 303 4.58 -0.02 7.95
CA THR A 303 3.22 0.44 7.64
C THR A 303 3.17 1.43 6.50
N HIS A 304 2.00 1.49 5.85
CA HIS A 304 1.69 2.55 4.90
C HIS A 304 1.80 3.93 5.57
N ALA A 305 2.46 4.85 4.87
CA ALA A 305 2.76 6.19 5.38
C ALA A 305 1.62 7.21 5.17
N GLY A 306 0.71 6.96 4.22
CA GLY A 306 -0.16 8.01 3.67
C GLY A 306 0.59 9.06 2.84
N ALA A 307 1.92 8.93 2.67
CA ALA A 307 2.77 9.90 2.02
C ALA A 307 2.39 10.16 0.56
N ASP A 308 2.62 11.40 0.13
CA ASP A 308 2.18 11.92 -1.15
C ASP A 308 3.33 12.00 -2.16
N TYR A 309 3.56 10.88 -2.84
CA TYR A 309 4.62 10.66 -3.84
C TYR A 309 4.08 10.48 -5.27
N GLN A 310 2.85 10.94 -5.52
CA GLN A 310 2.16 10.84 -6.81
C GLN A 310 1.35 12.10 -7.08
N ASP A 311 1.54 12.70 -8.26
CA ASP A 311 0.87 13.92 -8.68
C ASP A 311 0.05 13.73 -9.96
N LEU A 312 -0.90 14.64 -10.14
CA LEU A 312 -1.79 14.72 -11.29
C LEU A 312 -1.69 16.11 -11.88
N TYR A 313 -1.35 16.18 -13.17
CA TYR A 313 -1.21 17.43 -13.91
C TYR A 313 -2.29 17.49 -14.98
N VAL A 314 -3.06 18.58 -15.01
CA VAL A 314 -4.03 18.88 -16.07
C VAL A 314 -3.27 19.47 -17.24
N GLU A 315 -3.13 18.69 -18.30
CA GLU A 315 -2.47 19.08 -19.54
C GLU A 315 -3.47 19.73 -20.49
N ARG A 316 -3.00 20.75 -21.23
CA ARG A 316 -3.73 21.38 -22.34
C ARG A 316 -3.16 20.91 -23.66
N PHE A 317 -4.01 20.41 -24.54
CA PHE A 317 -3.65 19.96 -25.89
C PHE A 317 -4.15 20.95 -26.95
N ARG A 318 -3.43 21.04 -28.07
CA ARG A 318 -3.78 21.97 -29.15
C ARG A 318 -4.95 21.41 -29.97
N GLU A 319 -6.00 22.21 -30.18
CA GLU A 319 -7.23 21.75 -30.86
C GLU A 319 -6.99 21.28 -32.32
N ASP A 320 -6.00 21.84 -33.01
CA ASP A 320 -5.62 21.48 -34.38
C ASP A 320 -4.54 20.38 -34.45
N ASP A 321 -3.87 20.07 -33.33
CA ASP A 321 -2.86 19.01 -33.21
C ASP A 321 -2.80 18.48 -31.78
N VAL A 322 -3.60 17.45 -31.52
CA VAL A 322 -3.74 16.80 -30.21
C VAL A 322 -2.49 16.04 -29.76
N THR A 323 -1.42 16.03 -30.56
CA THR A 323 -0.11 15.48 -30.17
C THR A 323 0.79 16.52 -29.52
N LEU A 324 0.38 17.80 -29.51
CA LEU A 324 1.09 18.91 -28.92
C LEU A 324 0.38 19.40 -27.65
N TYR A 325 1.14 19.54 -26.55
CA TYR A 325 0.65 20.02 -25.27
C TYR A 325 1.35 21.32 -24.83
N GLU A 326 0.63 22.19 -24.11
CA GLU A 326 1.15 23.49 -23.64
C GLU A 326 2.06 23.31 -22.42
N PHE A 327 3.26 23.88 -22.46
CA PHE A 327 4.16 23.98 -21.31
C PHE A 327 4.97 25.28 -21.34
N MET A 328 4.79 26.12 -20.32
CA MET A 328 5.44 27.43 -20.17
C MET A 328 5.29 28.34 -21.40
N GLY A 329 4.13 28.27 -22.06
CA GLY A 329 3.82 29.04 -23.28
C GLY A 329 4.36 28.43 -24.59
N GLU A 330 5.02 27.27 -24.54
CA GLU A 330 5.48 26.52 -25.71
C GLU A 330 4.60 25.28 -25.97
N TRP A 331 4.43 24.91 -27.24
CA TRP A 331 3.77 23.66 -27.63
C TRP A 331 4.80 22.54 -27.76
N LYS A 332 4.76 21.55 -26.86
CA LYS A 332 5.69 20.41 -26.81
C LYS A 332 5.08 19.14 -27.37
N GLN A 333 5.90 18.33 -28.04
CA GLN A 333 5.50 17.03 -28.57
C GLN A 333 5.28 16.02 -27.45
N ALA A 334 4.08 15.47 -27.34
CA ALA A 334 3.80 14.28 -26.55
C ALA A 334 4.24 13.03 -27.32
N GLU A 335 4.72 12.01 -26.60
CA GLU A 335 4.95 10.69 -27.15
C GLU A 335 3.60 9.96 -27.28
N ILE A 336 3.33 9.37 -28.45
CA ILE A 336 2.12 8.58 -28.70
C ILE A 336 2.53 7.11 -28.86
N ARG A 337 2.19 6.28 -27.87
CA ARG A 337 2.38 4.83 -27.92
C ARG A 337 1.12 4.15 -28.42
N HIS A 338 1.24 3.38 -29.50
CA HIS A 338 0.13 2.55 -29.99
C HIS A 338 0.16 1.20 -29.27
N GLU A 339 -0.89 0.91 -28.52
CA GLU A 339 -1.03 -0.27 -27.66
C GLU A 339 -2.14 -1.18 -28.20
N VAL A 340 -1.91 -2.50 -28.16
CA VAL A 340 -2.81 -3.52 -28.71
C VAL A 340 -3.19 -4.51 -27.61
N ILE A 341 -4.44 -4.46 -27.16
CA ILE A 341 -4.98 -5.33 -26.12
C ILE A 341 -5.76 -6.48 -26.76
N LYS A 342 -5.24 -7.71 -26.58
CA LYS A 342 -5.91 -8.94 -27.01
C LYS A 342 -6.99 -9.31 -25.99
N VAL A 343 -8.22 -9.52 -26.46
CA VAL A 343 -9.36 -9.91 -25.61
C VAL A 343 -9.74 -11.35 -25.94
N ARG A 344 -9.79 -12.21 -24.92
CA ARG A 344 -10.27 -13.59 -25.06
C ARG A 344 -11.71 -13.61 -25.56
N ASP A 345 -11.98 -14.48 -26.53
CA ASP A 345 -13.31 -14.72 -27.11
C ASP A 345 -14.00 -13.45 -27.68
N GLY A 346 -13.22 -12.39 -27.93
CA GLY A 346 -13.67 -11.08 -28.41
C GLY A 346 -12.74 -10.47 -29.45
N GLN A 347 -12.99 -9.21 -29.82
CA GLN A 347 -12.13 -8.47 -30.75
C GLN A 347 -10.90 -7.88 -30.04
N THR A 348 -9.79 -7.79 -30.75
CA THR A 348 -8.62 -7.04 -30.28
C THR A 348 -8.95 -5.56 -30.23
N VAL A 349 -8.52 -4.88 -29.17
CA VAL A 349 -8.76 -3.46 -28.93
C VAL A 349 -7.45 -2.70 -29.09
N GLU A 350 -7.43 -1.79 -30.05
CA GLU A 350 -6.33 -0.83 -30.23
C GLU A 350 -6.60 0.42 -29.40
N MET A 351 -5.57 1.01 -28.81
CA MET A 351 -5.64 2.30 -28.14
C MET A 351 -4.32 3.05 -28.27
N ASN A 352 -4.37 4.37 -28.14
CA ASN A 352 -3.17 5.19 -27.98
C ASN A 352 -2.98 5.56 -26.50
N VAL A 353 -1.75 5.50 -26.03
CA VAL A 353 -1.30 6.06 -24.75
C VAL A 353 -0.44 7.27 -25.04
N THR A 354 -0.94 8.45 -24.67
CA THR A 354 -0.24 9.73 -24.76
C THR A 354 0.63 9.91 -23.52
N VAL A 355 1.89 10.31 -23.69
CA VAL A 355 2.84 10.57 -22.60
C VAL A 355 3.44 11.98 -22.78
N THR A 356 3.27 12.82 -21.76
CA THR A 356 3.84 14.17 -21.69
C THR A 356 5.10 14.17 -20.82
N GLY A 357 5.76 15.33 -20.68
CA GLY A 357 6.88 15.51 -19.75
C GLY A 357 6.52 15.31 -18.26
N HIS A 358 5.24 15.35 -17.88
CA HIS A 358 4.81 15.03 -16.52
C HIS A 358 4.45 13.54 -16.34
N GLY A 359 4.21 12.79 -17.42
CA GLY A 359 3.90 11.37 -17.38
C GLY A 359 2.78 10.99 -18.36
N PRO A 360 2.28 9.74 -18.28
CA PRO A 360 1.22 9.28 -19.16
C PRO A 360 -0.15 9.86 -18.78
N ILE A 361 -0.99 10.08 -19.79
CA ILE A 361 -2.39 10.50 -19.63
C ILE A 361 -3.22 9.30 -19.14
N ILE A 362 -3.71 9.38 -17.89
CA ILE A 362 -4.51 8.31 -17.26
C ILE A 362 -6.03 8.54 -17.37
N SER A 363 -6.45 9.79 -17.49
CA SER A 363 -7.86 10.22 -17.57
C SER A 363 -8.01 11.47 -18.47
N GLY A 364 -9.22 11.71 -18.96
CA GLY A 364 -9.50 12.71 -19.98
C GLY A 364 -9.22 12.21 -21.40
N ASP A 365 -9.37 13.12 -22.38
CA ASP A 365 -9.16 12.84 -23.80
C ASP A 365 -8.45 14.05 -24.44
N PRO A 366 -7.21 13.90 -24.94
CA PRO A 366 -6.51 14.96 -25.66
C PRO A 366 -7.33 15.60 -26.80
N VAL A 367 -8.28 14.87 -27.41
CA VAL A 367 -9.20 15.39 -28.43
C VAL A 367 -10.18 16.43 -27.87
N SER A 368 -10.51 16.39 -26.57
CA SER A 368 -11.28 17.45 -25.90
C SER A 368 -10.40 18.64 -25.45
N GLY A 369 -9.13 18.69 -25.86
CA GLY A 369 -8.15 19.71 -25.48
C GLY A 369 -7.55 19.53 -24.08
N TYR A 370 -7.92 18.49 -23.32
CA TYR A 370 -7.50 18.31 -21.93
C TYR A 370 -7.27 16.85 -21.54
N GLY A 371 -6.25 16.58 -20.75
CA GLY A 371 -5.99 15.27 -20.15
C GLY A 371 -5.32 15.40 -18.78
N ILE A 372 -5.31 14.32 -18.00
CA ILE A 372 -4.58 14.25 -16.72
C ILE A 372 -3.38 13.32 -16.86
N ALA A 373 -2.19 13.92 -16.82
CA ALA A 373 -0.92 13.22 -16.71
C ALA A 373 -0.67 12.77 -15.25
N PHE A 374 -0.10 11.58 -15.09
CA PHE A 374 0.23 10.98 -13.80
C PHE A 374 1.75 10.93 -13.59
N LYS A 375 2.25 11.68 -12.61
CA LYS A 375 3.68 11.74 -12.25
C LYS A 375 3.92 10.94 -10.98
N TYR A 376 4.73 9.89 -11.05
CA TYR A 376 4.92 8.93 -9.98
C TYR A 376 6.40 8.61 -9.80
N THR A 377 6.91 8.68 -8.57
CA THR A 377 8.34 8.49 -8.26
C THR A 377 8.89 7.14 -8.72
N ALA A 378 8.07 6.08 -8.75
CA ALA A 378 8.49 4.77 -9.23
C ALA A 378 8.59 4.65 -10.77
N THR A 379 8.16 5.64 -11.55
CA THR A 379 8.20 5.62 -13.03
C THR A 379 8.80 6.88 -13.65
N ALA A 380 8.97 7.97 -12.89
CA ALA A 380 9.59 9.22 -13.35
C ALA A 380 11.11 9.11 -13.58
N GLU A 381 11.78 8.25 -12.81
CA GLU A 381 13.20 7.89 -12.92
C GLU A 381 13.34 6.36 -12.87
N PRO A 382 14.45 5.78 -13.36
CA PRO A 382 14.76 4.37 -13.13
C PRO A 382 14.77 4.04 -11.63
N ASN A 383 14.13 2.93 -11.27
CA ASN A 383 13.84 2.56 -9.89
C ASN A 383 14.80 1.47 -9.39
N HIS A 384 15.58 1.80 -8.36
CA HIS A 384 16.65 0.94 -7.84
C HIS A 384 16.20 -0.01 -6.70
N LEU A 385 14.90 -0.27 -6.50
CA LEU A 385 14.36 -1.01 -5.35
C LEU A 385 14.94 -2.42 -5.10
N ALA A 386 15.53 -3.08 -6.10
CA ALA A 386 16.17 -4.38 -5.92
C ALA A 386 17.46 -4.30 -5.06
N GLU A 387 18.19 -3.19 -5.14
CA GLU A 387 19.41 -2.98 -4.36
C GLU A 387 19.15 -2.96 -2.84
N PRO A 388 18.24 -2.12 -2.29
CA PRO A 388 17.98 -2.11 -0.86
C PRO A 388 17.33 -3.40 -0.34
N ILE A 389 16.54 -4.11 -1.18
CA ILE A 389 16.00 -5.43 -0.81
C ILE A 389 17.13 -6.43 -0.57
N LEU A 390 18.17 -6.41 -1.40
CA LEU A 390 19.35 -7.26 -1.26
C LEU A 390 20.22 -6.82 -0.06
N GLU A 391 20.48 -5.53 0.07
CA GLU A 391 21.26 -4.95 1.18
C GLU A 391 20.65 -5.27 2.56
N MET A 392 19.31 -5.26 2.69
CA MET A 392 18.58 -5.67 3.91
C MET A 392 18.85 -7.11 4.36
N MET A 393 19.17 -8.03 3.43
CA MET A 393 19.40 -9.45 3.76
C MET A 393 20.67 -9.62 4.62
N TYR A 394 21.70 -8.83 4.31
CA TYR A 394 23.02 -8.88 4.93
C TYR A 394 23.15 -8.03 6.20
N ALA A 395 22.20 -7.12 6.46
CA ALA A 395 22.31 -6.13 7.53
C ALA A 395 22.50 -6.77 8.93
N THR A 396 23.44 -6.22 9.70
CA THR A 396 23.88 -6.72 11.01
C THR A 396 23.60 -5.75 12.17
N SER A 397 23.13 -4.54 11.85
CA SER A 397 22.78 -3.47 12.82
C SER A 397 21.65 -2.58 12.31
N VAL A 398 21.05 -1.79 13.21
CA VAL A 398 20.08 -0.76 12.82
C VAL A 398 20.66 0.34 11.93
N ASP A 399 21.97 0.58 11.92
CA ASP A 399 22.59 1.61 11.07
C ASP A 399 22.74 1.12 9.63
N GLU A 400 23.11 -0.15 9.42
CA GLU A 400 23.17 -0.77 8.10
C GLU A 400 21.78 -0.88 7.44
N ILE A 401 20.75 -1.25 8.20
CA ILE A 401 19.38 -1.36 7.66
C ILE A 401 18.73 0.01 7.40
N ASP A 402 19.19 1.08 8.06
CA ASP A 402 18.78 2.46 7.77
C ASP A 402 19.44 2.94 6.47
N GLU A 403 20.77 2.85 6.37
CA GLU A 403 21.54 3.30 5.21
C GLU A 403 21.17 2.54 3.92
N ALA A 404 20.83 1.25 4.01
CA ALA A 404 20.26 0.49 2.89
C ALA A 404 19.05 1.20 2.26
N MET A 405 18.24 1.93 3.04
CA MET A 405 17.05 2.62 2.52
C MET A 405 17.36 3.84 1.66
N ARG A 406 18.64 4.26 1.51
CA ARG A 406 19.06 5.39 0.67
C ARG A 406 18.60 5.28 -0.78
N LYS A 407 18.55 4.07 -1.33
CA LYS A 407 18.10 3.80 -2.71
C LYS A 407 16.62 3.40 -2.81
N TRP A 408 15.91 3.35 -1.68
CA TRP A 408 14.50 2.96 -1.64
C TRP A 408 13.60 4.05 -2.25
N VAL A 409 13.00 3.76 -3.40
CA VAL A 409 12.13 4.72 -4.12
C VAL A 409 10.68 4.63 -3.66
N ASP A 410 10.12 3.42 -3.65
CA ASP A 410 8.68 3.15 -3.57
C ASP A 410 8.44 1.76 -2.94
N PRO A 411 7.33 1.55 -2.21
CA PRO A 411 6.37 2.54 -1.72
C PRO A 411 6.93 3.36 -0.57
N CYS A 412 6.34 4.54 -0.32
CA CYS A 412 6.66 5.32 0.88
C CYS A 412 6.02 4.67 2.12
N ASN A 413 6.84 4.29 3.10
CA ASN A 413 6.40 3.52 4.27
C ASN A 413 7.03 4.03 5.57
N ASN A 414 6.28 3.84 6.65
CA ASN A 414 6.72 3.87 8.03
C ASN A 414 7.49 2.58 8.37
N PHE A 415 8.79 2.57 8.07
CA PHE A 415 9.68 1.46 8.33
C PHE A 415 10.12 1.47 9.80
N VAL A 416 9.93 0.36 10.49
CA VAL A 416 10.30 0.17 11.91
C VAL A 416 11.18 -1.06 12.01
N PHE A 417 12.29 -0.94 12.73
CA PHE A 417 13.34 -1.95 12.77
C PHE A 417 14.09 -1.94 14.11
N GLY A 418 14.80 -3.01 14.40
CA GLY A 418 15.62 -3.15 15.60
C GLY A 418 16.62 -4.30 15.48
N ASP A 419 17.63 -4.31 16.35
CA ASP A 419 18.75 -5.26 16.29
C ASP A 419 19.04 -5.99 17.61
N ILE A 420 19.89 -7.01 17.57
CA ILE A 420 20.24 -7.83 18.74
C ILE A 420 21.11 -7.10 19.78
N GLN A 421 21.65 -5.92 19.45
CA GLN A 421 22.49 -5.09 20.29
C GLN A 421 21.65 -4.28 21.30
N GLY A 422 20.37 -4.06 21.00
CA GLY A 422 19.42 -3.38 21.87
C GLY A 422 18.66 -2.23 21.22
N ASP A 423 19.06 -1.87 19.99
CA ASP A 423 18.66 -0.62 19.36
C ASP A 423 17.38 -0.76 18.53
N ILE A 424 16.64 0.34 18.44
CA ILE A 424 15.43 0.46 17.60
C ILE A 424 15.47 1.73 16.75
N GLY A 425 14.91 1.60 15.55
CA GLY A 425 14.84 2.66 14.55
C GLY A 425 13.46 2.80 13.92
N TYR A 426 13.19 4.01 13.45
CA TYR A 426 12.13 4.29 12.50
C TYR A 426 12.63 5.24 11.42
N LEU A 427 12.17 5.00 10.20
CA LEU A 427 12.39 5.84 9.04
C LEU A 427 11.11 5.89 8.20
N ASN A 428 10.68 7.09 7.80
CA ASN A 428 9.74 7.24 6.70
C ASN A 428 10.49 7.08 5.38
N ARG A 429 10.67 5.83 4.93
CA ARG A 429 11.43 5.50 3.72
C ARG A 429 10.62 5.78 2.46
N GLY A 430 11.32 6.05 1.35
CA GLY A 430 10.72 6.33 0.04
C GLY A 430 10.96 7.77 -0.42
N LYS A 431 10.95 7.97 -1.74
CA LYS A 431 11.11 9.30 -2.36
C LYS A 431 9.79 10.08 -2.26
N VAL A 432 9.79 11.18 -1.52
CA VAL A 432 8.69 12.17 -1.50
C VAL A 432 9.15 13.44 -2.24
N PRO A 433 8.46 13.90 -3.31
CA PRO A 433 8.90 15.04 -4.10
C PRO A 433 8.59 16.39 -3.43
N ILE A 434 9.54 17.32 -3.51
CA ILE A 434 9.42 18.71 -3.04
C ILE A 434 8.74 19.52 -4.14
N ARG A 435 7.62 20.21 -3.83
CA ARG A 435 6.79 20.94 -4.80
C ARG A 435 5.79 21.87 -4.10
N SER A 436 4.99 22.60 -4.89
CA SER A 436 3.87 23.40 -4.38
C SER A 436 2.87 22.55 -3.60
N ILE A 437 2.33 23.10 -2.50
CA ILE A 437 1.27 22.45 -1.70
C ILE A 437 -0.02 22.25 -2.50
N ALA A 438 -0.26 23.02 -3.57
CA ALA A 438 -1.42 22.83 -4.45
C ALA A 438 -1.49 21.41 -5.02
N ASN A 439 -0.34 20.82 -5.36
CA ASN A 439 -0.22 19.45 -5.87
C ASN A 439 -0.79 18.41 -4.88
N ALA A 440 -0.81 18.71 -3.58
CA ALA A 440 -1.36 17.83 -2.56
C ALA A 440 -2.89 17.73 -2.64
N TRP A 441 -3.57 18.82 -2.99
CA TRP A 441 -5.01 18.93 -2.87
C TRP A 441 -5.75 18.37 -4.07
N LEU A 442 -5.39 18.83 -5.27
CA LEU A 442 -6.13 18.61 -6.52
C LEU A 442 -5.15 18.31 -7.67
N PRO A 443 -5.64 17.80 -8.83
CA PRO A 443 -4.93 17.93 -10.10
C PRO A 443 -4.58 19.41 -10.38
N VAL A 444 -3.34 19.67 -10.76
CA VAL A 444 -2.78 21.03 -10.92
C VAL A 444 -2.50 21.37 -12.40
N PRO A 445 -2.53 22.64 -12.82
CA PRO A 445 -2.12 23.07 -14.16
C PRO A 445 -0.73 22.55 -14.59
N GLY A 446 -0.66 21.79 -15.69
CA GLY A 446 0.61 21.33 -16.28
C GLY A 446 1.33 22.41 -17.08
N TRP A 447 0.60 23.40 -17.61
CA TRP A 447 1.15 24.37 -18.55
C TRP A 447 1.91 25.55 -17.91
N THR A 448 1.85 25.75 -16.59
CA THR A 448 2.43 26.94 -15.93
C THR A 448 3.90 26.76 -15.53
N GLY A 449 4.33 25.54 -15.22
CA GLY A 449 5.64 25.25 -14.61
C GLY A 449 5.74 25.54 -13.11
N GLU A 450 4.71 26.10 -12.48
CA GLU A 450 4.69 26.46 -11.04
C GLU A 450 4.58 25.25 -10.11
N HIS A 451 4.15 24.10 -10.66
CA HIS A 451 3.84 22.87 -9.94
C HIS A 451 4.92 21.81 -10.03
N GLU A 452 6.06 22.13 -10.64
CA GLU A 452 7.11 21.14 -10.90
C GLU A 452 7.80 20.62 -9.64
N TRP A 453 8.33 19.40 -9.76
CA TRP A 453 9.11 18.75 -8.72
C TRP A 453 10.50 19.39 -8.65
N GLN A 454 10.79 20.00 -7.50
CA GLN A 454 12.05 20.66 -7.18
C GLN A 454 13.04 19.68 -6.51
N GLY A 455 13.05 18.44 -7.00
CA GLY A 455 13.73 17.30 -6.38
C GLY A 455 12.85 16.52 -5.40
N VAL A 456 13.50 15.77 -4.50
CA VAL A 456 12.88 14.95 -3.45
C VAL A 456 13.47 15.33 -2.09
N ILE A 457 12.76 15.01 -1.00
CA ILE A 457 13.31 15.18 0.36
C ILE A 457 14.65 14.43 0.44
N PRO A 458 15.77 15.09 0.83
CA PRO A 458 17.06 14.43 0.99
C PRO A 458 16.98 13.27 1.98
N PHE A 459 17.72 12.19 1.73
CA PHE A 459 17.65 10.98 2.56
C PHE A 459 17.93 11.27 4.05
N GLU A 460 18.94 12.08 4.32
CA GLU A 460 19.34 12.55 5.66
C GLU A 460 18.22 13.33 6.38
N GLU A 461 17.33 13.97 5.61
CA GLU A 461 16.24 14.81 6.13
C GLU A 461 14.89 14.08 6.19
N LEU A 462 14.79 12.84 5.70
CA LEU A 462 13.60 12.00 5.87
C LEU A 462 13.28 11.82 7.37
N ALA A 463 12.00 11.91 7.71
CA ALA A 463 11.50 11.75 9.07
C ALA A 463 11.97 10.42 9.69
N ARG A 464 12.83 10.51 10.71
CA ARG A 464 13.52 9.37 11.34
C ARG A 464 13.64 9.54 12.85
N ILE A 465 13.78 8.43 13.57
CA ILE A 465 14.19 8.44 14.98
C ILE A 465 14.93 7.15 15.36
N ARG A 466 15.96 7.27 16.19
CA ARG A 466 16.76 6.17 16.76
C ARG A 466 16.65 6.24 18.28
N ASN A 467 16.43 5.10 18.94
CA ASN A 467 16.47 4.95 20.41
C ASN A 467 15.80 6.08 21.22
N PRO A 468 14.51 6.36 21.01
CA PRO A 468 13.80 7.40 21.75
C PRO A 468 13.78 7.12 23.26
N GLU A 469 13.79 8.17 24.09
CA GLU A 469 13.72 8.05 25.57
C GLU A 469 12.50 7.28 26.07
N THR A 470 11.42 7.20 25.28
CA THR A 470 10.24 6.36 25.54
C THR A 470 10.55 4.87 25.57
N GLY A 471 11.62 4.42 24.90
CA GLY A 471 11.95 3.01 24.68
C GLY A 471 10.96 2.26 23.80
N TYR A 472 10.09 2.96 23.05
CA TYR A 472 9.19 2.36 22.07
C TYR A 472 8.91 3.31 20.90
N ILE A 473 8.59 2.74 19.75
CA ILE A 473 8.11 3.44 18.55
C ILE A 473 6.82 2.77 18.10
N VAL A 474 5.75 3.54 17.82
CA VAL A 474 4.44 3.02 17.40
C VAL A 474 4.01 3.71 16.12
N SER A 475 3.56 2.96 15.12
CA SER A 475 2.94 3.52 13.92
C SER A 475 1.70 2.74 13.47
N ALA A 476 0.60 3.48 13.35
CA ALA A 476 -0.71 2.97 12.99
C ALA A 476 -1.28 3.71 11.77
N ASN A 477 -0.42 4.02 10.79
CA ASN A 477 -0.64 5.03 9.74
C ASN A 477 -1.07 6.41 10.30
N ASN A 478 -0.81 6.68 11.59
CA ASN A 478 -1.06 7.98 12.21
C ASN A 478 -0.04 9.02 11.72
N ARG A 479 -0.22 10.29 12.11
CA ARG A 479 0.59 11.39 11.59
C ARG A 479 2.09 11.18 11.85
N ILE A 480 2.90 11.33 10.81
CA ILE A 480 4.33 11.00 10.87
C ILE A 480 5.13 11.98 11.73
N VAL A 481 4.92 13.28 11.53
CA VAL A 481 5.73 14.37 12.10
C VAL A 481 4.90 15.43 12.81
N SER A 482 5.54 16.13 13.76
CA SER A 482 5.04 17.40 14.32
C SER A 482 4.94 18.49 13.24
N LYS A 483 4.46 19.67 13.63
CA LYS A 483 4.42 20.87 12.78
C LYS A 483 5.79 21.45 12.44
N ASP A 484 6.84 21.06 13.17
CA ASP A 484 8.17 21.67 13.09
C ASP A 484 9.06 21.02 12.01
N TYR A 485 8.61 19.89 11.45
CA TYR A 485 9.29 19.23 10.34
C TYR A 485 9.11 20.04 9.05
N PRO A 486 10.19 20.38 8.31
CA PRO A 486 10.15 21.41 7.28
C PRO A 486 9.49 21.00 5.95
N TYR A 487 9.25 19.69 5.73
CA TYR A 487 8.70 19.19 4.47
C TYR A 487 7.26 18.68 4.61
N TYR A 488 6.45 18.93 3.57
CA TYR A 488 5.16 18.27 3.41
C TYR A 488 5.36 16.76 3.14
N ILE A 489 4.58 15.91 3.83
CA ILE A 489 4.53 14.46 3.59
C ILE A 489 3.15 14.01 3.11
N ALA A 490 2.07 14.38 3.81
CA ALA A 490 0.70 14.00 3.46
C ALA A 490 -0.34 14.95 4.09
N LEU A 491 -1.53 15.04 3.48
CA LEU A 491 -2.71 15.67 4.08
C LEU A 491 -3.49 14.69 4.99
N ASP A 492 -3.58 13.43 4.57
CA ASP A 492 -4.48 12.42 5.16
C ASP A 492 -3.70 11.31 5.88
N PHE A 493 -4.01 11.11 7.17
CA PHE A 493 -3.41 10.07 8.04
C PHE A 493 -4.50 9.29 8.75
N THR A 494 -4.33 8.00 9.01
CA THR A 494 -5.38 7.25 9.72
C THR A 494 -5.54 7.77 11.16
N PRO A 495 -6.78 7.94 11.66
CA PRO A 495 -7.02 8.38 13.03
C PRO A 495 -6.25 7.57 14.07
N GLU A 496 -5.79 8.27 15.10
CA GLU A 496 -4.83 7.76 16.09
C GLU A 496 -5.28 6.54 16.90
N TYR A 497 -6.56 6.16 16.88
CA TYR A 497 -7.16 5.25 17.88
C TYR A 497 -6.35 3.96 18.07
N ARG A 498 -5.84 3.37 16.98
CA ARG A 498 -4.94 2.21 17.01
C ARG A 498 -3.59 2.52 17.70
N ALA A 499 -2.92 3.60 17.30
CA ALA A 499 -1.66 4.05 17.92
C ALA A 499 -1.85 4.38 19.41
N ARG A 500 -2.97 5.01 19.79
CA ARG A 500 -3.29 5.34 21.18
C ARG A 500 -3.51 4.07 22.01
N ARG A 501 -4.31 3.11 21.53
CA ARG A 501 -4.48 1.80 22.20
C ARG A 501 -3.17 1.03 22.35
N VAL A 502 -2.36 0.93 21.30
CA VAL A 502 -1.03 0.28 21.38
C VAL A 502 -0.13 1.01 22.40
N THR A 503 -0.06 2.34 22.36
CA THR A 503 0.73 3.15 23.30
C THR A 503 0.28 2.98 24.75
N GLU A 504 -1.03 2.99 25.01
CA GLU A 504 -1.61 2.76 26.35
C GLU A 504 -1.27 1.38 26.91
N ARG A 505 -1.21 0.34 26.06
CA ARG A 505 -0.82 -1.02 26.45
C ARG A 505 0.69 -1.15 26.67
N LEU A 506 1.52 -0.53 25.83
CA LEU A 506 2.98 -0.61 25.92
C LEU A 506 3.56 0.26 27.05
N LYS A 507 3.03 1.46 27.28
CA LYS A 507 3.56 2.44 28.25
C LYS A 507 3.82 1.89 29.66
N PRO A 508 2.96 1.05 30.28
CA PRO A 508 3.23 0.44 31.59
C PRO A 508 4.17 -0.79 31.54
N MET A 509 4.47 -1.36 30.37
CA MET A 509 5.30 -2.57 30.25
C MET A 509 6.79 -2.25 30.38
N THR A 510 7.44 -2.75 31.43
CA THR A 510 8.90 -2.63 31.67
C THR A 510 9.66 -3.94 31.47
N ASN A 511 8.96 -5.05 31.26
CA ASN A 511 9.52 -6.40 31.10
C ASN A 511 8.69 -7.20 30.07
N ALA A 512 8.48 -6.61 28.90
CA ALA A 512 7.59 -7.13 27.86
C ALA A 512 8.09 -8.44 27.23
N THR A 513 7.16 -9.31 26.88
CA THR A 513 7.37 -10.62 26.22
C THR A 513 6.76 -10.65 24.82
N ILE A 514 7.00 -11.74 24.07
CA ILE A 514 6.36 -11.96 22.76
C ILE A 514 4.85 -12.19 22.95
N GLU A 515 4.48 -12.90 24.02
CA GLU A 515 3.12 -13.14 24.46
C GLU A 515 2.39 -11.82 24.79
N ASP A 516 3.06 -10.87 25.43
CA ASP A 516 2.52 -9.52 25.65
C ASP A 516 2.22 -8.82 24.31
N MET A 517 3.10 -8.92 23.32
CA MET A 517 2.85 -8.30 22.00
C MET A 517 1.68 -8.96 21.26
N ALA A 518 1.48 -10.27 21.42
CA ALA A 518 0.29 -10.95 20.92
C ALA A 518 -0.99 -10.44 21.62
N LEU A 519 -0.94 -10.14 22.91
CA LEU A 519 -2.04 -9.51 23.65
C LEU A 519 -2.27 -8.03 23.29
N VAL A 520 -1.26 -7.33 22.75
CA VAL A 520 -1.41 -5.98 22.18
C VAL A 520 -2.06 -6.06 20.79
N HIS A 521 -1.63 -6.97 19.91
CA HIS A 521 -2.32 -7.24 18.62
C HIS A 521 -3.79 -7.65 18.83
N ALA A 522 -4.10 -8.36 19.92
CA ALA A 522 -5.45 -8.81 20.25
C ALA A 522 -6.33 -7.76 20.96
N ASP A 523 -5.87 -6.52 21.17
CA ASP A 523 -6.70 -5.46 21.78
C ASP A 523 -7.84 -5.04 20.85
N ARG A 524 -9.07 -5.05 21.36
CA ARG A 524 -10.32 -4.82 20.60
C ARG A 524 -11.13 -3.63 21.09
N VAL A 525 -10.56 -2.77 21.94
CA VAL A 525 -11.29 -1.66 22.56
C VAL A 525 -11.48 -0.50 21.58
N SER A 526 -12.72 -0.10 21.36
CA SER A 526 -13.09 0.98 20.44
C SER A 526 -13.19 2.33 21.16
N ILE A 527 -12.19 3.20 20.98
CA ILE A 527 -12.22 4.59 21.49
C ILE A 527 -13.45 5.37 20.95
N PRO A 528 -13.82 5.29 19.64
CA PRO A 528 -15.07 5.87 19.15
C PRO A 528 -16.34 5.34 19.84
N ALA A 529 -16.34 4.10 20.32
CA ALA A 529 -17.49 3.56 21.05
C ALA A 529 -17.62 4.22 22.43
N GLN A 530 -16.51 4.44 23.14
CA GLN A 530 -16.52 5.08 24.47
C GLN A 530 -17.15 6.48 24.41
N VAL A 531 -16.86 7.25 23.36
CA VAL A 531 -17.46 8.58 23.13
C VAL A 531 -18.97 8.47 22.84
N TYR A 532 -19.37 7.65 21.87
CA TYR A 532 -20.78 7.57 21.48
C TYR A 532 -21.67 6.89 22.53
N VAL A 533 -21.17 5.88 23.26
CA VAL A 533 -21.90 5.25 24.37
C VAL A 533 -22.18 6.26 25.48
N LYS A 534 -21.21 7.13 25.79
CA LYS A 534 -21.40 8.22 26.76
C LYS A 534 -22.53 9.17 26.31
N LEU A 535 -22.54 9.61 25.05
CA LEU A 535 -23.64 10.43 24.53
C LEU A 535 -24.99 9.70 24.52
N LEU A 536 -25.02 8.42 24.14
CA LEU A 536 -26.25 7.61 24.15
C LEU A 536 -26.83 7.46 25.56
N SER A 537 -26.02 7.59 26.62
CA SER A 537 -26.50 7.63 28.00
C SER A 537 -27.47 8.80 28.27
N GLU A 538 -27.35 9.89 27.51
CA GLU A 538 -28.19 11.10 27.63
C GLU A 538 -29.41 11.08 26.68
N VAL A 539 -29.36 10.28 25.60
CA VAL A 539 -30.44 10.19 24.60
C VAL A 539 -31.66 9.42 25.11
N THR A 540 -32.85 10.02 25.06
CA THR A 540 -34.13 9.34 25.39
C THR A 540 -34.48 8.29 24.32
N PRO A 541 -34.73 7.02 24.69
CA PRO A 541 -35.21 6.00 23.75
C PRO A 541 -36.56 6.35 23.12
N LEU A 542 -36.77 5.91 21.88
CA LEU A 542 -38.02 6.12 21.13
C LEU A 542 -39.06 5.03 21.40
N ASP A 543 -38.60 3.82 21.73
CA ASP A 543 -39.39 2.61 21.89
C ASP A 543 -38.70 1.56 22.79
N GLU A 544 -39.33 0.41 22.98
CA GLU A 544 -38.80 -0.69 23.81
C GLU A 544 -37.48 -1.26 23.25
N TYR A 545 -37.31 -1.30 21.93
CA TYR A 545 -36.11 -1.86 21.29
C TYR A 545 -34.90 -0.95 21.46
N SER A 546 -35.06 0.35 21.24
CA SER A 546 -34.03 1.36 21.50
C SER A 546 -33.70 1.49 22.99
N ALA A 547 -34.66 1.26 23.89
CA ALA A 547 -34.40 1.21 25.33
C ALA A 547 -33.51 0.01 25.70
N LYS A 548 -33.85 -1.19 25.21
CA LYS A 548 -33.03 -2.42 25.39
C LYS A 548 -31.64 -2.29 24.75
N ALA A 549 -31.55 -1.66 23.58
CA ALA A 549 -30.28 -1.38 22.92
C ALA A 549 -29.41 -0.43 23.75
N LYS A 550 -29.98 0.66 24.27
CA LYS A 550 -29.32 1.62 25.16
C LYS A 550 -28.79 0.95 26.43
N GLU A 551 -29.61 0.12 27.10
CA GLU A 551 -29.21 -0.67 28.27
C GLU A 551 -27.95 -1.51 27.97
N LYS A 552 -27.97 -2.28 26.88
CA LYS A 552 -26.84 -3.15 26.49
C LYS A 552 -25.58 -2.39 26.06
N LEU A 553 -25.71 -1.13 25.62
CA LEU A 553 -24.58 -0.29 25.24
C LEU A 553 -23.95 0.44 26.44
N ILE A 554 -24.72 0.87 27.44
CA ILE A 554 -24.19 1.61 28.60
C ILE A 554 -23.36 0.71 29.52
N ASP A 555 -23.76 -0.55 29.69
CA ASP A 555 -23.04 -1.52 30.52
C ASP A 555 -21.80 -2.14 29.82
N TRP A 556 -21.50 -1.72 28.58
CA TRP A 556 -20.44 -2.30 27.75
C TRP A 556 -19.11 -1.56 27.89
N ASP A 557 -18.04 -2.32 28.11
CA ASP A 557 -16.65 -1.86 28.22
C ASP A 557 -16.02 -1.33 26.91
N CYS A 558 -16.81 -1.29 25.84
CA CYS A 558 -16.39 -0.91 24.48
C CYS A 558 -15.39 -1.89 23.82
N SER A 559 -15.20 -3.11 24.33
CA SER A 559 -14.44 -4.17 23.64
C SER A 559 -15.26 -4.86 22.54
N MET A 560 -14.73 -4.91 21.33
CA MET A 560 -15.36 -5.52 20.15
C MET A 560 -15.24 -7.05 20.14
N GLU A 561 -15.62 -7.72 21.24
CA GLU A 561 -15.52 -9.18 21.36
C GLU A 561 -16.54 -9.92 20.48
N ARG A 562 -16.08 -11.03 19.87
CA ARG A 562 -16.86 -11.85 18.92
C ARG A 562 -18.21 -12.30 19.49
N ASP A 563 -18.23 -12.70 20.75
CA ASP A 563 -19.38 -13.36 21.39
C ASP A 563 -20.26 -12.37 22.18
N ALA A 564 -20.00 -11.06 22.09
CA ALA A 564 -20.75 -10.01 22.78
C ALA A 564 -21.85 -9.39 21.90
N VAL A 565 -22.99 -9.07 22.52
CA VAL A 565 -24.15 -8.47 21.82
C VAL A 565 -23.93 -6.98 21.53
N ALA A 566 -23.33 -6.24 22.47
CA ALA A 566 -23.16 -4.79 22.38
C ALA A 566 -22.34 -4.32 21.15
N PRO A 567 -21.21 -4.96 20.76
CA PRO A 567 -20.49 -4.65 19.51
C PRO A 567 -21.35 -4.71 18.25
N THR A 568 -22.31 -5.66 18.18
CA THR A 568 -23.22 -5.81 17.04
C THR A 568 -24.20 -4.63 16.98
N ILE A 569 -24.81 -4.28 18.12
CA ILE A 569 -25.71 -3.13 18.25
C ILE A 569 -24.96 -1.82 17.92
N TYR A 570 -23.77 -1.63 18.48
CA TYR A 570 -22.93 -0.46 18.23
C TYR A 570 -22.54 -0.33 16.76
N SER A 571 -22.17 -1.44 16.09
CA SER A 571 -21.82 -1.43 14.67
C SER A 571 -22.99 -0.99 13.78
N ALA A 572 -24.19 -1.51 14.06
CA ALA A 572 -25.41 -1.11 13.36
C ALA A 572 -25.81 0.35 13.64
N PHE A 573 -25.71 0.79 14.90
CA PHE A 573 -25.91 2.19 15.29
C PHE A 573 -24.95 3.12 14.56
N ARG A 574 -23.64 2.83 14.61
CA ARG A 574 -22.60 3.66 13.98
C ARG A 574 -22.80 3.76 12.47
N MET A 575 -23.12 2.64 11.81
CA MET A 575 -23.44 2.62 10.37
C MET A 575 -24.64 3.54 10.06
N LYS A 576 -25.70 3.50 10.87
CA LYS A 576 -26.90 4.33 10.65
C LYS A 576 -26.69 5.80 11.02
N LEU A 577 -25.89 6.09 12.05
CA LEU A 577 -25.44 7.45 12.36
C LEU A 577 -24.63 8.05 11.21
N HIS A 578 -23.65 7.30 10.69
CA HIS A 578 -22.82 7.73 9.56
C HIS A 578 -23.67 7.95 8.30
N GLN A 579 -24.65 7.08 8.00
CA GLN A 579 -25.57 7.27 6.88
C GLN A 579 -26.39 8.56 7.04
N ALA A 580 -27.04 8.77 8.20
CA ALA A 580 -27.89 9.93 8.44
C ALA A 580 -27.12 11.26 8.38
N LEU A 581 -25.88 11.29 8.88
CA LEU A 581 -24.99 12.43 8.76
C LEU A 581 -24.47 12.61 7.33
N GLY A 582 -24.16 11.50 6.64
CA GLY A 582 -23.67 11.50 5.27
C GLY A 582 -24.66 12.08 4.27
N GLU A 583 -25.96 11.78 4.41
CA GLU A 583 -27.03 12.34 3.58
C GLU A 583 -27.09 13.88 3.72
N SER A 584 -26.84 14.42 4.91
CA SER A 584 -26.76 15.88 5.17
C SER A 584 -25.51 16.53 4.57
N PHE A 585 -24.33 15.92 4.75
CA PHE A 585 -23.07 16.49 4.30
C PHE A 585 -22.86 16.36 2.78
N PHE A 586 -23.09 15.18 2.22
CA PHE A 586 -22.71 14.82 0.85
C PHE A 586 -23.88 14.77 -0.15
N GLY A 587 -25.13 14.81 0.32
CA GLY A 587 -26.30 14.72 -0.55
C GLY A 587 -26.28 13.45 -1.40
N SER A 588 -26.32 13.60 -2.72
CA SER A 588 -26.28 12.48 -3.69
C SER A 588 -24.98 11.67 -3.70
N LEU A 589 -23.90 12.15 -3.05
CA LEU A 589 -22.65 11.41 -2.89
C LEU A 589 -22.60 10.54 -1.61
N SER A 590 -23.64 10.55 -0.77
CA SER A 590 -23.64 9.85 0.53
C SER A 590 -23.36 8.34 0.40
N ASP A 591 -24.08 7.65 -0.50
CA ASP A 591 -23.93 6.21 -0.70
C ASP A 591 -22.53 5.82 -1.21
N GLU A 592 -21.88 6.68 -1.99
CA GLU A 592 -20.53 6.45 -2.50
C GLU A 592 -19.47 6.71 -1.41
N ALA A 593 -19.67 7.78 -0.62
CA ALA A 593 -18.79 8.11 0.50
C ALA A 593 -18.82 7.04 1.59
N PHE A 594 -20.01 6.56 1.99
CA PHE A 594 -20.16 5.65 3.12
C PHE A 594 -20.36 4.17 2.75
N GLY A 595 -20.72 3.86 1.50
CA GLY A 595 -20.93 2.48 1.02
C GLY A 595 -19.65 1.72 0.67
N GLY A 596 -18.49 2.39 0.63
CA GLY A 596 -17.19 1.76 0.35
C GLY A 596 -17.01 1.30 -1.11
N THR A 597 -17.88 1.74 -2.01
CA THR A 597 -17.88 1.40 -3.45
C THR A 597 -17.09 2.40 -4.28
N GLY A 598 -17.20 3.69 -3.98
CA GLY A 598 -16.23 4.69 -4.41
C GLY A 598 -14.99 4.53 -3.55
N ARG A 599 -13.87 4.18 -4.16
CA ARG A 599 -12.58 4.13 -3.45
C ARG A 599 -11.96 5.56 -3.52
N GLY A 600 -11.05 5.96 -2.62
CA GLY A 600 -10.55 7.35 -2.46
C GLY A 600 -11.43 8.24 -1.58
N ALA A 601 -12.74 8.02 -1.62
CA ALA A 601 -13.67 8.50 -0.59
C ALA A 601 -13.37 7.96 0.84
N PRO A 602 -12.96 6.69 1.05
CA PRO A 602 -12.83 6.14 2.40
C PRO A 602 -11.71 6.79 3.23
N GLY A 603 -10.62 7.28 2.63
CA GLY A 603 -9.60 8.07 3.34
C GLY A 603 -10.17 9.34 3.98
N HIS A 604 -10.97 10.09 3.21
CA HIS A 604 -11.66 11.30 3.66
C HIS A 604 -12.78 10.99 4.66
N VAL A 605 -13.53 9.91 4.44
CA VAL A 605 -14.56 9.45 5.37
C VAL A 605 -13.95 8.94 6.68
N ARG A 606 -12.74 8.35 6.67
CA ARG A 606 -11.96 8.06 7.88
C ARG A 606 -11.59 9.35 8.65
N GLN A 607 -11.27 10.46 7.98
CA GLN A 607 -11.07 11.75 8.65
C GLN A 607 -12.38 12.30 9.22
N LEU A 608 -13.44 12.41 8.40
CA LEU A 608 -14.72 12.98 8.81
C LEU A 608 -15.34 12.19 9.96
N THR A 609 -15.32 10.86 9.91
CA THR A 609 -15.82 10.03 11.03
C THR A 609 -14.98 10.19 12.30
N SER A 610 -13.69 10.53 12.19
CA SER A 610 -12.88 10.91 13.35
C SER A 610 -13.22 12.32 13.86
N LEU A 611 -13.45 13.29 12.98
CA LEU A 611 -13.89 14.64 13.35
C LEU A 611 -15.24 14.56 14.10
N LEU A 612 -16.18 13.74 13.60
CA LEU A 612 -17.46 13.50 14.27
C LEU A 612 -17.32 12.88 15.67
N VAL A 613 -16.28 12.08 15.93
CA VAL A 613 -15.96 11.57 17.28
C VAL A 613 -15.37 12.69 18.15
N THR A 614 -14.52 13.55 17.59
CA THR A 614 -13.96 14.73 18.29
C THR A 614 -15.07 15.71 18.69
N MET A 615 -15.92 16.12 17.74
CA MET A 615 -17.08 16.98 18.00
C MET A 615 -18.02 16.37 19.04
N ALA A 616 -18.33 15.07 18.93
CA ALA A 616 -19.13 14.33 19.90
C ALA A 616 -18.52 14.31 21.31
N ARG A 617 -17.19 14.22 21.44
CA ARG A 617 -16.47 14.25 22.72
C ARG A 617 -16.50 15.64 23.35
N GLU A 618 -16.47 16.68 22.53
CA GLU A 618 -16.41 18.09 22.94
C GLU A 618 -17.79 18.76 23.02
N ASN A 619 -18.85 18.04 22.64
CA ASN A 619 -20.23 18.53 22.53
C ASN A 619 -20.36 19.74 21.57
N ASP A 620 -19.60 19.69 20.48
CA ASP A 620 -19.65 20.63 19.37
C ASP A 620 -20.81 20.26 18.42
N THR A 621 -21.60 21.25 18.04
CA THR A 621 -22.78 21.13 17.19
C THR A 621 -22.74 22.08 15.98
N SER A 622 -21.55 22.59 15.62
CA SER A 622 -21.34 23.54 14.52
C SER A 622 -21.35 22.93 13.12
#